data_AF-A0A257VDH6-F1
#
_entry.id   AF-A0A257VDH6-F1
#
_cell.length_a   1.000
_cell.length_b   1.000
_cell.length_c   1.000
_cell.angle_alpha   90.00
_cell.angle_beta   90.00
_cell.angle_gamma   90.00
#
_symmetry.space_group_name_H-M   'P 1'
#
loop_
_entity.id
_entity.type
_entity.pdbx_description
1 polymer ?
#
loop_
_entity_poly.entity_id
_entity_poly.type
_entity_poly.pdbx_seq_one_letter_code
_entity_poly.pdbx_strand_id
1 'polypeptide(L)'
;MGVLPRQPAGRRGGRGHWRDGDRRARREAQPPLGLHPAVAGAGAAADVRGVVRCRGHRGTITTEAAMSQARFPVESDLIPYAAGFPPGSRWLVLAPHPDDEVFGVGATLALAAARGVEAHVVVVTDGGVQGDPAEREAAATAAAAALGVPPPEFWRLADRSLRPSAAALRRRLCEAFVRLAPDVVFVTSPVELHPDHRALALAVQRAVRAATLAGLREQRPGWVAAYEVSAPLAPNLLVAADGGWEAKRRAGACYAAQLAFRRYDEVAEAFATLRALTLDGVARAEALHLLPARRVARLSGRGWAARMGTAPAVPGRG
;
A
#
# COMPACT_ATOMS: atom_id res chain seq x y z
N MET A 1 -68.23 -12.51 15.05
CA MET A 1 -68.76 -11.84 16.25
C MET A 1 -67.56 -11.50 17.12
N GLY A 2 -66.95 -10.32 17.06
CA GLY A 2 -67.44 -9.01 17.52
C GLY A 2 -66.77 -8.72 18.88
N VAL A 3 -66.18 -7.57 19.23
CA VAL A 3 -66.19 -6.19 18.74
C VAL A 3 -64.97 -5.46 19.39
N LEU A 4 -64.35 -4.52 18.66
CA LEU A 4 -63.36 -3.53 19.12
C LEU A 4 -63.94 -2.48 20.09
N PRO A 5 -63.10 -1.70 20.78
CA PRO A 5 -63.13 -0.25 20.50
C PRO A 5 -61.69 0.33 20.42
N ARG A 6 -61.29 0.98 19.32
CA ARG A 6 -61.38 2.42 18.97
C ARG A 6 -60.73 3.40 19.98
N GLN A 7 -59.72 4.11 19.46
CA GLN A 7 -59.07 5.31 20.00
C GLN A 7 -60.03 6.48 20.27
N PRO A 8 -59.52 7.56 20.88
CA PRO A 8 -59.71 8.87 20.29
C PRO A 8 -58.42 9.63 19.95
N ALA A 9 -58.59 10.50 18.97
CA ALA A 9 -57.64 11.40 18.33
C ALA A 9 -57.10 12.52 19.25
N GLY A 10 -55.83 12.87 19.03
CA GLY A 10 -55.46 14.15 18.43
C GLY A 10 -55.38 15.40 19.32
N ARG A 11 -54.18 15.99 19.41
CA ARG A 11 -53.78 17.30 18.82
C ARG A 11 -52.51 17.80 19.53
N ARG A 12 -51.43 17.98 18.76
CA ARG A 12 -50.84 19.27 18.33
C ARG A 12 -50.08 20.05 19.42
N GLY A 13 -48.83 20.36 19.10
CA GLY A 13 -48.23 21.66 19.45
C GLY A 13 -46.90 21.56 20.19
N GLY A 14 -45.80 21.65 19.45
CA GLY A 14 -44.47 21.75 20.05
C GLY A 14 -43.40 22.01 18.99
N ARG A 15 -43.45 23.19 18.37
CA ARG A 15 -42.40 23.69 17.48
C ARG A 15 -41.16 23.98 18.34
N GLY A 16 -40.18 23.09 18.32
CA GLY A 16 -38.83 23.36 18.83
C GLY A 16 -38.00 24.04 17.74
N HIS A 17 -38.03 25.36 17.73
CA HIS A 17 -37.06 26.19 17.02
C HIS A 17 -35.65 25.89 17.58
N TRP A 18 -34.81 25.21 16.81
CA TRP A 18 -33.37 25.35 16.96
C TRP A 18 -32.93 26.52 16.09
N ARG A 19 -32.61 27.61 16.78
CA ARG A 19 -32.13 28.85 16.20
C ARG A 19 -30.76 28.61 15.57
N ASP A 20 -30.68 29.08 14.33
CA ASP A 20 -29.46 29.47 13.65
C ASP A 20 -28.68 30.44 14.53
N GLY A 21 -27.42 30.14 14.77
CA GLY A 21 -26.59 30.73 15.81
C GLY A 21 -25.12 30.55 15.50
N ASP A 22 -24.70 31.22 14.43
CA ASP A 22 -23.43 31.95 14.32
C ASP A 22 -22.20 31.29 14.96
N ARG A 23 -21.46 30.53 14.16
CA ARG A 23 -20.02 30.27 14.38
C ARG A 23 -19.23 30.71 13.14
N ARG A 24 -19.34 31.99 12.79
CA ARG A 24 -18.24 32.69 12.12
C ARG A 24 -17.25 33.20 13.18
N ALA A 25 -15.99 33.27 12.77
CA ALA A 25 -14.84 33.86 13.44
C ALA A 25 -14.10 32.97 14.46
N ARG A 26 -13.14 32.17 13.95
CA ARG A 26 -11.71 32.33 14.26
C ARG A 26 -10.87 31.99 13.03
N ARG A 27 -10.69 32.99 12.15
CA ARG A 27 -9.55 33.04 11.23
C ARG A 27 -8.42 33.69 12.01
N GLU A 28 -7.51 32.91 12.56
CA GLU A 28 -6.19 33.43 12.91
C GLU A 28 -5.32 33.23 11.66
N ALA A 29 -5.07 34.35 10.99
CA ALA A 29 -4.15 34.44 9.87
C ALA A 29 -2.74 34.16 10.39
N GLN A 30 -2.14 33.06 9.94
CA GLN A 30 -0.68 32.88 10.03
C GLN A 30 -0.02 33.94 9.14
N PRO A 31 0.99 34.69 9.64
CA PRO A 31 1.77 35.57 8.78
C PRO A 31 2.64 34.74 7.82
N PRO A 32 2.95 35.25 6.61
CA PRO A 32 3.79 34.55 5.67
C PRO A 32 5.20 34.38 6.25
N LEU A 33 5.76 33.18 6.12
CA LEU A 33 7.16 32.88 6.42
C LEU A 33 8.06 33.75 5.52
N GLY A 34 8.50 34.88 6.07
CA GLY A 34 9.53 35.72 5.47
C GLY A 34 10.87 34.99 5.48
N LEU A 35 11.49 34.92 4.31
CA LEU A 35 12.88 34.53 4.11
C LEU A 35 13.78 35.48 4.93
N HIS A 36 14.42 34.97 5.97
CA HIS A 36 15.51 35.70 6.64
C HIS A 36 16.82 35.55 5.85
N PRO A 37 17.63 36.63 5.74
CA PRO A 37 18.83 36.65 4.92
C PRO A 37 19.98 35.85 5.55
N ALA A 38 20.86 35.38 4.68
CA ALA A 38 22.07 34.65 4.98
C ALA A 38 22.96 35.37 6.02
N VAL A 39 23.35 34.64 7.06
CA VAL A 39 24.44 35.03 7.96
C VAL A 39 25.72 34.42 7.40
N ALA A 40 26.61 35.28 6.93
CA ALA A 40 27.97 34.93 6.56
C ALA A 40 28.77 34.56 7.81
N GLY A 41 29.21 33.31 7.89
CA GLY A 41 30.14 32.82 8.90
C GLY A 41 31.41 32.31 8.24
N ALA A 42 32.48 33.09 8.34
CA ALA A 42 33.84 32.70 7.97
C ALA A 42 34.38 31.66 8.98
N GLY A 43 35.06 30.61 8.50
CA GLY A 43 35.71 29.65 9.40
C GLY A 43 36.40 28.47 8.71
N ALA A 44 37.68 28.67 8.38
CA ALA A 44 38.77 27.68 8.30
C ALA A 44 38.60 26.41 7.42
N ALA A 45 39.22 26.47 6.24
CA ALA A 45 39.59 25.29 5.47
C ALA A 45 40.73 24.52 6.18
N ALA A 46 40.48 23.26 6.55
CA ALA A 46 41.53 22.33 6.95
C ALA A 46 42.12 21.67 5.70
N ASP A 47 43.38 22.00 5.41
CA ASP A 47 44.20 21.43 4.32
C ASP A 47 44.55 19.96 4.67
N VAL A 48 43.85 19.00 4.06
CA VAL A 48 44.23 17.57 4.14
C VAL A 48 44.84 17.16 2.81
N ARG A 49 46.13 17.45 2.64
CA ARG A 49 46.93 16.91 1.53
C ARG A 49 47.29 15.45 1.79
N GLY A 50 46.35 14.54 1.48
CA GLY A 50 46.64 13.12 1.35
C GLY A 50 47.30 12.82 0.01
N VAL A 51 48.62 12.64 -0.03
CA VAL A 51 49.35 12.21 -1.23
C VAL A 51 49.18 10.71 -1.41
N VAL A 52 48.33 10.27 -2.35
CA VAL A 52 48.30 8.88 -2.84
C VAL A 52 49.26 8.78 -4.04
N ARG A 53 50.36 8.05 -3.88
CA ARG A 53 51.28 7.74 -4.99
C ARG A 53 50.82 6.46 -5.70
N CYS A 54 50.23 6.59 -6.87
CA CYS A 54 50.13 5.49 -7.84
C CYS A 54 51.24 5.64 -8.89
N ARG A 55 52.09 4.62 -9.02
CA ARG A 55 53.11 4.55 -10.08
C ARG A 55 52.41 4.22 -11.42
N GLY A 56 52.63 5.07 -12.42
CA GLY A 56 52.61 4.66 -13.83
C GLY A 56 51.33 4.95 -14.62
N HIS A 57 50.98 6.22 -14.80
CA HIS A 57 50.44 6.75 -16.07
C HIS A 57 50.53 8.28 -16.04
N ARG A 58 51.19 8.89 -17.05
CA ARG A 58 51.26 10.34 -17.20
C ARG A 58 49.91 10.84 -17.72
N GLY A 59 49.10 11.35 -16.81
CA GLY A 59 47.83 12.01 -17.09
C GLY A 59 47.18 12.41 -15.78
N THR A 60 47.53 13.58 -15.25
CA THR A 60 46.83 14.21 -14.14
C THR A 60 45.48 14.70 -14.65
N ILE A 61 44.47 13.83 -14.66
CA ILE A 61 43.10 14.29 -14.59
C ILE A 61 42.93 14.71 -13.13
N THR A 62 43.02 16.00 -12.86
CA THR A 62 42.64 16.55 -11.56
C THR A 62 41.22 16.07 -11.26
N THR A 63 40.99 15.51 -10.07
CA THR A 63 39.66 15.08 -9.63
C THR A 63 38.62 16.20 -9.72
N GLU A 64 39.05 17.46 -9.63
CA GLU A 64 38.21 18.63 -9.91
C GLU A 64 37.70 18.70 -11.36
N ALA A 65 38.51 18.33 -12.36
CA ALA A 65 38.09 18.39 -13.77
C ALA A 65 37.05 17.32 -14.11
N ALA A 66 37.10 16.15 -13.46
CA ALA A 66 36.10 15.09 -13.61
C ALA A 66 34.78 15.40 -12.87
N MET A 67 34.85 16.11 -11.74
CA MET A 67 33.66 16.57 -11.00
C MET A 67 33.01 17.81 -11.62
N SER A 68 33.77 18.62 -12.35
CA SER A 68 33.32 19.84 -13.03
C SER A 68 32.36 19.60 -14.21
N GLN A 69 32.29 18.37 -14.75
CA GLN A 69 31.44 18.04 -15.90
C GLN A 69 30.17 17.23 -15.57
N ALA A 70 29.98 16.80 -14.31
CA ALA A 70 28.75 16.13 -13.92
C ALA A 70 27.63 17.18 -13.76
N ARG A 71 26.75 17.30 -14.75
CA ARG A 71 25.52 18.07 -14.63
C ARG A 71 24.76 17.56 -13.40
N PHE A 72 24.38 18.46 -12.49
CA PHE A 72 23.46 18.10 -11.41
C PHE A 72 22.17 17.52 -12.01
N PRO A 73 21.65 16.39 -11.48
CA PRO A 73 20.45 15.75 -12.01
C PRO A 73 19.28 16.73 -11.96
N VAL A 74 18.44 16.72 -13.00
CA VAL A 74 17.16 17.44 -12.96
C VAL A 74 16.14 16.66 -12.13
N GLU A 75 15.08 17.31 -11.67
CA GLU A 75 14.09 16.70 -10.76
C GLU A 75 13.52 15.37 -11.30
N SER A 76 13.31 15.28 -12.62
CA SER A 76 12.82 14.05 -13.27
C SER A 76 13.81 12.87 -13.16
N ASP A 77 15.12 13.14 -13.13
CA ASP A 77 16.15 12.10 -12.99
C ASP A 77 16.14 11.46 -11.58
N LEU A 78 15.53 12.16 -10.61
CA LEU A 78 15.48 11.77 -9.21
C LEU A 78 14.22 10.96 -8.85
N ILE A 79 13.28 10.79 -9.79
CA ILE A 79 12.05 10.04 -9.57
C ILE A 79 12.36 8.53 -9.63
N PRO A 80 12.25 7.77 -8.51
CA PRO A 80 12.75 6.40 -8.44
C PRO A 80 11.75 5.34 -8.92
N TYR A 81 10.65 5.77 -9.55
CA TYR A 81 9.53 4.91 -9.94
C TYR A 81 8.96 5.33 -11.31
N ALA A 82 8.23 4.42 -11.95
CA ALA A 82 7.54 4.69 -13.20
C ALA A 82 6.02 4.74 -13.00
N ALA A 83 5.33 5.55 -13.80
CA ALA A 83 3.89 5.43 -13.97
C ALA A 83 3.57 4.21 -14.84
N GLY A 84 2.53 3.45 -14.51
CA GLY A 84 2.12 2.30 -15.32
C GLY A 84 1.00 1.49 -14.71
N PHE A 85 0.86 0.25 -15.20
CA PHE A 85 -0.13 -0.71 -14.72
C PHE A 85 0.53 -2.08 -14.52
N PRO A 86 0.13 -2.88 -13.52
CA PRO A 86 0.68 -4.21 -13.33
C PRO A 86 0.43 -5.10 -14.57
N PRO A 87 1.36 -5.99 -14.92
CA PRO A 87 1.26 -6.79 -16.14
C PRO A 87 0.28 -7.96 -16.00
N GLY A 88 0.00 -8.63 -17.11
CA GLY A 88 -0.79 -9.86 -17.15
C GLY A 88 -2.30 -9.62 -17.04
N SER A 89 -3.05 -10.71 -17.13
CA SER A 89 -4.52 -10.69 -17.09
C SER A 89 -5.11 -11.54 -15.99
N ARG A 90 -4.28 -12.26 -15.21
CA ARG A 90 -4.73 -13.05 -14.05
C ARG A 90 -3.98 -12.66 -12.80
N TRP A 91 -4.68 -12.14 -11.82
CA TRP A 91 -4.09 -11.63 -10.58
C TRP A 91 -4.60 -12.41 -9.38
N LEU A 92 -3.69 -12.69 -8.45
CA LEU A 92 -4.02 -13.17 -7.11
C LEU A 92 -3.72 -12.07 -6.11
N VAL A 93 -4.74 -11.52 -5.45
CA VAL A 93 -4.59 -10.48 -4.44
C VAL A 93 -4.76 -11.08 -3.06
N LEU A 94 -3.67 -11.10 -2.29
CA LEU A 94 -3.67 -11.63 -0.94
C LEU A 94 -3.82 -10.47 0.06
N ALA A 95 -4.92 -10.47 0.80
CA ALA A 95 -5.22 -9.54 1.88
C ALA A 95 -5.05 -10.26 3.23
N PRO A 96 -4.15 -9.81 4.12
CA PRO A 96 -4.05 -10.38 5.47
C PRO A 96 -5.39 -10.36 6.22
N HIS A 97 -6.11 -9.25 6.21
CA HIS A 97 -7.42 -9.08 6.83
C HIS A 97 -8.45 -8.54 5.84
N PRO A 98 -9.76 -8.67 6.15
CA PRO A 98 -10.83 -8.12 5.31
C PRO A 98 -10.82 -6.59 5.34
N ASP A 99 -10.26 -5.93 4.32
CA ASP A 99 -10.15 -4.47 4.09
C ASP A 99 -8.80 -4.08 3.44
N ASP A 100 -7.74 -4.86 3.68
CA ASP A 100 -6.38 -4.57 3.24
C ASP A 100 -6.29 -4.44 1.70
N GLU A 101 -7.02 -5.26 0.94
CA GLU A 101 -7.09 -5.17 -0.52
C GLU A 101 -7.74 -3.87 -1.00
N VAL A 102 -8.71 -3.37 -0.26
CA VAL A 102 -9.48 -2.17 -0.61
C VAL A 102 -8.66 -0.93 -0.33
N PHE A 103 -8.14 -0.81 0.90
CA PHE A 103 -7.35 0.38 1.27
C PHE A 103 -5.99 0.41 0.58
N GLY A 104 -5.38 -0.76 0.33
CA GLY A 104 -4.11 -0.83 -0.37
C GLY A 104 -4.22 -0.62 -1.88
N VAL A 105 -5.05 -1.43 -2.56
CA VAL A 105 -5.09 -1.50 -4.04
C VAL A 105 -6.50 -1.48 -4.63
N GLY A 106 -7.49 -0.98 -3.90
CA GLY A 106 -8.90 -1.02 -4.31
C GLY A 106 -9.17 -0.29 -5.63
N ALA A 107 -8.49 0.83 -5.88
CA ALA A 107 -8.69 1.55 -7.14
C ALA A 107 -8.04 0.81 -8.31
N THR A 108 -6.87 0.21 -8.10
CA THR A 108 -6.20 -0.69 -9.05
C THR A 108 -7.05 -1.92 -9.36
N LEU A 109 -7.73 -2.50 -8.36
CA LEU A 109 -8.68 -3.61 -8.54
C LEU A 109 -9.89 -3.21 -9.39
N ALA A 110 -10.51 -2.07 -9.11
CA ALA A 110 -11.63 -1.58 -9.93
C ALA A 110 -11.21 -1.28 -11.38
N LEU A 111 -10.01 -0.72 -11.55
CA LEU A 111 -9.39 -0.48 -12.84
C LEU A 111 -9.06 -1.79 -13.58
N ALA A 112 -8.68 -2.84 -12.86
CA ALA A 112 -8.44 -4.17 -13.41
C ALA A 112 -9.75 -4.83 -13.89
N ALA A 113 -10.81 -4.76 -13.09
CA ALA A 113 -12.13 -5.24 -13.48
C ALA A 113 -12.62 -4.58 -14.77
N ALA A 114 -12.50 -3.25 -14.87
CA ALA A 114 -12.86 -2.51 -16.09
C ALA A 114 -12.01 -2.87 -17.32
N ARG A 115 -10.80 -3.42 -17.14
CA ARG A 115 -9.90 -3.87 -18.20
C ARG A 115 -10.06 -5.36 -18.53
N GLY A 116 -10.97 -6.08 -17.88
CA GLY A 116 -11.14 -7.52 -18.06
C GLY A 116 -10.00 -8.35 -17.46
N VAL A 117 -9.27 -7.81 -16.49
CA VAL A 117 -8.30 -8.58 -15.71
C VAL A 117 -9.03 -9.46 -14.70
N GLU A 118 -8.72 -10.75 -14.70
CA GLU A 118 -9.26 -11.73 -13.78
C GLU A 118 -8.56 -11.62 -12.42
N ALA A 119 -9.11 -10.81 -11.52
CA ALA A 119 -8.59 -10.62 -10.16
C ALA A 119 -9.28 -11.55 -9.16
N HIS A 120 -8.50 -12.45 -8.56
CA HIS A 120 -8.92 -13.32 -7.47
C HIS A 120 -8.44 -12.76 -6.14
N VAL A 121 -9.36 -12.32 -5.28
CA VAL A 121 -9.04 -11.84 -3.94
C VAL A 121 -9.12 -13.00 -2.95
N VAL A 122 -8.08 -13.15 -2.13
CA VAL A 122 -8.05 -14.07 -0.99
C VAL A 122 -7.83 -13.27 0.27
N VAL A 123 -8.77 -13.39 1.21
CA VAL A 123 -8.64 -12.85 2.57
C VAL A 123 -8.12 -13.96 3.48
N VAL A 124 -6.94 -13.74 4.05
CA VAL A 124 -6.14 -14.79 4.67
C VAL A 124 -6.59 -15.10 6.10
N THR A 125 -6.85 -14.06 6.90
CA THR A 125 -7.33 -14.18 8.27
C THR A 125 -8.79 -13.78 8.41
N ASP A 126 -9.41 -14.17 9.52
CA ASP A 126 -10.78 -13.79 9.86
C ASP A 126 -10.93 -12.33 10.32
N GLY A 127 -9.83 -11.64 10.64
CA GLY A 127 -9.86 -10.28 11.17
C GLY A 127 -10.56 -10.15 12.53
N GLY A 128 -10.68 -11.26 13.27
CA GLY A 128 -11.51 -11.37 14.48
C GLY A 128 -11.07 -10.47 15.65
N VAL A 129 -9.89 -9.85 15.60
CA VAL A 129 -9.48 -8.88 16.64
C VAL A 129 -10.23 -7.55 16.52
N GLN A 130 -10.71 -7.20 15.32
CA GLN A 130 -11.38 -5.93 15.04
C GLN A 130 -12.84 -6.11 14.59
N GLY A 131 -13.51 -7.15 15.05
CA GLY A 131 -14.95 -7.36 14.79
C GLY A 131 -15.33 -8.82 14.70
N ASP A 132 -16.63 -9.07 14.57
CA ASP A 132 -17.14 -10.42 14.32
C ASP A 132 -16.70 -10.91 12.92
N PRO A 133 -16.09 -12.11 12.80
CA PRO A 133 -15.66 -12.65 11.52
C PRO A 133 -16.74 -12.70 10.44
N ALA A 134 -17.98 -13.05 10.76
CA ALA A 134 -19.04 -13.17 9.78
C ALA A 134 -19.46 -11.79 9.24
N GLU A 135 -19.54 -10.79 10.12
CA GLU A 135 -19.76 -9.40 9.71
C GLU A 135 -18.63 -8.89 8.82
N ARG A 136 -17.38 -9.23 9.12
CA ARG A 136 -16.23 -8.85 8.30
C ARG A 136 -16.22 -9.52 6.92
N GLU A 137 -16.58 -10.80 6.82
CA GLU A 137 -16.73 -11.49 5.52
C GLU A 137 -17.87 -10.89 4.69
N ALA A 138 -18.98 -10.52 5.33
CA ALA A 138 -20.09 -9.84 4.66
C ALA A 138 -19.67 -8.47 4.13
N ALA A 139 -18.94 -7.68 4.93
CA ALA A 139 -18.38 -6.40 4.50
C ALA A 139 -17.42 -6.54 3.32
N ALA A 140 -16.51 -7.52 3.36
CA ALA A 140 -15.58 -7.80 2.26
C ALA A 140 -16.27 -8.26 0.98
N THR A 141 -17.35 -9.05 1.11
CA THR A 141 -18.17 -9.45 -0.04
C THR A 141 -18.87 -8.25 -0.68
N ALA A 142 -19.43 -7.34 0.13
CA ALA A 142 -20.05 -6.11 -0.35
C ALA A 142 -19.01 -5.16 -1.00
N ALA A 143 -17.81 -5.07 -0.41
CA ALA A 143 -16.72 -4.26 -0.93
C ALA A 143 -16.23 -4.77 -2.30
N ALA A 144 -16.06 -6.09 -2.46
CA ALA A 144 -15.71 -6.70 -3.73
C ALA A 144 -16.75 -6.38 -4.83
N ALA A 145 -18.04 -6.45 -4.51
CA ALA A 145 -19.10 -6.06 -5.42
C ALA A 145 -19.02 -4.57 -5.80
N ALA A 146 -18.70 -3.67 -4.87
CA ALA A 146 -18.51 -2.25 -5.14
C ALA A 146 -17.29 -1.93 -6.03
N LEU A 147 -16.25 -2.77 -5.95
CA LEU A 147 -15.08 -2.73 -6.84
C LEU A 147 -15.33 -3.37 -8.21
N GLY A 148 -16.39 -4.17 -8.36
CA GLY A 148 -16.67 -4.91 -9.60
C GLY A 148 -15.80 -6.16 -9.78
N VAL A 149 -15.27 -6.73 -8.69
CA VAL A 149 -14.49 -7.99 -8.71
C VAL A 149 -15.31 -9.14 -8.12
N PRO A 150 -14.97 -10.41 -8.41
CA PRO A 150 -15.61 -11.57 -7.78
C PRO A 150 -15.51 -11.55 -6.25
N PRO A 151 -16.44 -12.21 -5.53
CA PRO A 151 -16.38 -12.29 -4.07
C PRO A 151 -15.07 -12.94 -3.59
N PRO A 152 -14.50 -12.50 -2.45
CA PRO A 152 -13.23 -13.05 -1.97
C PRO A 152 -13.33 -14.52 -1.53
N GLU A 153 -12.22 -15.25 -1.67
CA GLU A 153 -12.02 -16.53 -1.00
C GLU A 153 -11.53 -16.29 0.44
N PHE A 154 -12.22 -16.84 1.43
CA PHE A 154 -11.86 -16.68 2.85
C PHE A 154 -11.12 -17.91 3.37
N TRP A 155 -9.87 -17.71 3.80
CA TRP A 155 -9.05 -18.78 4.39
C TRP A 155 -9.29 -18.97 5.88
N ARG A 156 -9.86 -17.97 6.56
CA ARG A 156 -10.28 -18.03 7.97
C ARG A 156 -9.17 -18.52 8.90
N LEU A 157 -7.92 -18.11 8.64
CA LEU A 157 -6.86 -18.28 9.63
C LEU A 157 -7.13 -17.29 10.77
N ALA A 158 -6.76 -17.65 12.00
CA ALA A 158 -6.94 -16.74 13.12
C ALA A 158 -6.16 -15.45 12.90
N ASP A 159 -6.79 -14.30 13.08
CA ASP A 159 -6.12 -12.99 13.13
C ASP A 159 -4.95 -13.03 14.14
N ARG A 160 -3.86 -12.31 13.83
CA ARG A 160 -2.60 -12.25 14.60
C ARG A 160 -1.81 -13.55 14.67
N SER A 161 -2.19 -14.59 13.92
CA SER A 161 -1.55 -15.91 14.01
C SER A 161 -0.57 -16.19 12.88
N LEU A 162 -0.50 -15.34 11.85
CA LEU A 162 0.30 -15.64 10.67
C LEU A 162 1.79 -15.74 11.02
N ARG A 163 2.38 -16.87 10.62
CA ARG A 163 3.82 -17.09 10.70
C ARG A 163 4.38 -17.36 9.32
N PRO A 164 5.45 -16.67 8.89
CA PRO A 164 5.95 -16.85 7.54
C PRO A 164 6.53 -18.25 7.27
N SER A 165 6.81 -19.06 8.30
CA SER A 165 7.32 -20.43 8.19
C SER A 165 6.24 -21.50 8.38
N ALA A 166 4.97 -21.11 8.58
CA ALA A 166 3.89 -22.06 8.79
C ALA A 166 3.69 -22.94 7.53
N ALA A 167 3.85 -24.25 7.70
CA ALA A 167 3.73 -25.21 6.59
C ALA A 167 2.33 -25.20 5.96
N ALA A 168 1.28 -25.02 6.78
CA ALA A 168 -0.11 -24.94 6.30
C ALA A 168 -0.34 -23.72 5.40
N LEU A 169 0.16 -22.54 5.80
CA LEU A 169 0.07 -21.32 4.99
C LEU A 169 0.84 -21.48 3.66
N ARG A 170 2.07 -22.01 3.73
CA ARG A 170 2.86 -22.29 2.53
C ARG A 170 2.14 -23.24 1.57
N ARG A 171 1.51 -24.30 2.10
CA ARG A 171 0.76 -25.26 1.30
C ARG A 171 -0.41 -24.59 0.58
N ARG A 172 -1.24 -23.82 1.29
CA ARG A 172 -2.37 -23.07 0.69
C ARG A 172 -1.92 -22.09 -0.39
N LEU A 173 -0.81 -21.38 -0.16
CA LEU A 173 -0.22 -20.49 -1.16
C LEU A 173 0.20 -21.26 -2.43
N CYS A 174 0.89 -22.39 -2.28
CA CYS A 174 1.27 -23.23 -3.42
C CYS A 174 0.05 -23.79 -4.16
N GLU A 175 -0.97 -24.27 -3.44
CA GLU A 175 -2.23 -24.73 -4.03
C GLU A 175 -2.93 -23.62 -4.82
N ALA A 176 -2.98 -22.39 -4.28
CA ALA A 176 -3.53 -21.24 -4.98
C ALA A 176 -2.71 -20.86 -6.23
N PHE A 177 -1.37 -20.91 -6.16
CA PHE A 177 -0.52 -20.64 -7.32
C PHE A 177 -0.74 -21.66 -8.44
N VAL A 178 -0.90 -22.94 -8.11
CA VAL A 178 -1.17 -23.99 -9.09
C VAL A 178 -2.58 -23.84 -9.67
N ARG A 179 -3.57 -23.65 -8.81
CA ARG A 179 -4.99 -23.56 -9.21
C ARG A 179 -5.27 -22.35 -10.09
N LEU A 180 -4.75 -21.19 -9.72
CA LEU A 180 -5.07 -19.91 -10.37
C LEU A 180 -4.03 -19.52 -11.43
N ALA A 181 -2.83 -20.11 -11.38
CA ALA A 181 -1.70 -19.78 -12.25
C ALA A 181 -1.52 -18.25 -12.46
N PRO A 182 -1.47 -17.44 -11.39
CA PRO A 182 -1.54 -15.99 -11.52
C PRO A 182 -0.30 -15.41 -12.21
N ASP A 183 -0.47 -14.40 -13.05
CA ASP A 183 0.64 -13.66 -13.65
C ASP A 183 1.33 -12.77 -12.59
N VAL A 184 0.52 -12.21 -11.69
CA VAL A 184 0.94 -11.34 -10.59
C VAL A 184 0.29 -11.81 -9.29
N VAL A 185 1.10 -11.96 -8.23
CA VAL A 185 0.60 -12.05 -6.86
C VAL A 185 0.79 -10.71 -6.16
N PHE A 186 -0.31 -10.13 -5.67
CA PHE A 186 -0.28 -8.95 -4.80
C PHE A 186 -0.23 -9.40 -3.35
N VAL A 187 0.59 -8.72 -2.55
CA VAL A 187 0.69 -8.95 -1.12
C VAL A 187 1.03 -7.65 -0.41
N THR A 188 0.60 -7.50 0.84
CA THR A 188 1.04 -6.37 1.67
C THR A 188 2.56 -6.32 1.77
N SER A 189 3.12 -5.11 1.89
CA SER A 189 4.56 -4.88 1.95
C SER A 189 5.22 -5.52 3.18
N PRO A 190 6.44 -6.08 3.08
CA PRO A 190 7.20 -6.56 4.23
C PRO A 190 7.68 -5.43 5.17
N VAL A 191 7.48 -4.16 4.80
CA VAL A 191 7.74 -2.98 5.65
C VAL A 191 6.50 -2.44 6.36
N GLU A 192 5.34 -3.10 6.22
CA GLU A 192 4.12 -2.77 6.97
C GLU A 192 4.32 -2.82 8.49
N LEU A 193 3.51 -2.04 9.21
CA LEU A 193 3.54 -2.03 10.68
C LEU A 193 2.97 -3.33 11.27
N HIS A 194 1.93 -3.88 10.65
CA HIS A 194 1.21 -5.04 11.19
C HIS A 194 2.00 -6.35 10.96
N PRO A 195 2.18 -7.20 11.98
CA PRO A 195 2.97 -8.42 11.84
C PRO A 195 2.37 -9.41 10.84
N ASP A 196 1.05 -9.52 10.73
CA ASP A 196 0.42 -10.44 9.77
C ASP A 196 0.67 -10.01 8.32
N HIS A 197 0.75 -8.70 8.06
CA HIS A 197 1.10 -8.17 6.74
C HIS A 197 2.50 -8.62 6.35
N ARG A 198 3.46 -8.45 7.27
CA ARG A 198 4.86 -8.86 7.07
C ARG A 198 4.99 -10.39 6.98
N ALA A 199 4.24 -11.13 7.81
CA ALA A 199 4.24 -12.58 7.83
C ALA A 199 3.74 -13.15 6.50
N LEU A 200 2.65 -12.61 5.95
CA LEU A 200 2.11 -13.03 4.67
C LEU A 200 3.09 -12.72 3.52
N ALA A 201 3.66 -11.52 3.50
CA ALA A 201 4.70 -11.15 2.51
C ALA A 201 5.84 -12.17 2.50
N LEU A 202 6.41 -12.46 3.67
CA LEU A 202 7.53 -13.39 3.81
C LEU A 202 7.12 -14.85 3.52
N ALA A 203 5.86 -15.24 3.77
CA ALA A 203 5.32 -16.53 3.36
C ALA A 203 5.25 -16.66 1.83
N VAL A 204 4.74 -15.62 1.14
CA VAL A 204 4.71 -15.55 -0.33
C VAL A 204 6.12 -15.65 -0.90
N GLN A 205 7.08 -14.89 -0.36
CA GLN A 205 8.49 -14.99 -0.79
C GLN A 205 9.02 -16.43 -0.66
N ARG A 206 8.71 -17.12 0.43
CA ARG A 206 9.15 -18.51 0.66
C ARG A 206 8.46 -19.49 -0.28
N ALA A 207 7.16 -19.33 -0.56
CA ALA A 207 6.44 -20.15 -1.51
C ALA A 207 7.00 -19.97 -2.94
N VAL A 208 7.21 -18.72 -3.36
CA VAL A 208 7.84 -18.38 -4.65
C VAL A 208 9.27 -18.91 -4.74
N ARG A 209 10.06 -18.82 -3.66
CA ARG A 209 11.40 -19.39 -3.59
C ARG A 209 11.37 -20.91 -3.75
N ALA A 210 10.49 -21.60 -3.03
CA ALA A 210 10.37 -23.06 -3.12
C ALA A 210 10.02 -23.51 -4.55
N ALA A 211 9.02 -22.89 -5.17
CA ALA A 211 8.65 -23.18 -6.56
C ALA A 211 9.79 -22.87 -7.55
N THR A 212 10.53 -21.77 -7.34
CA THR A 212 11.69 -21.41 -8.17
C THR A 212 12.81 -22.44 -8.07
N LEU A 213 13.14 -22.89 -6.85
CA LEU A 213 14.20 -23.88 -6.62
C LEU A 213 13.82 -25.27 -7.13
N ALA A 214 12.54 -25.63 -7.07
CA ALA A 214 12.01 -26.87 -7.61
C ALA A 214 11.88 -26.86 -9.15
N GLY A 215 12.25 -25.76 -9.84
CA GLY A 215 12.11 -25.65 -11.28
C GLY A 215 10.67 -25.53 -11.79
N LEU A 216 9.69 -25.35 -10.88
CA LEU A 216 8.26 -25.29 -11.18
C LEU A 216 7.87 -23.92 -11.73
N ARG A 217 8.37 -23.58 -12.91
CA ARG A 217 8.23 -22.24 -13.53
C ARG A 217 6.79 -21.87 -13.85
N GLU A 218 5.99 -22.84 -14.28
CA GLU A 218 4.58 -22.64 -14.62
C GLU A 218 3.67 -22.58 -13.39
N GLN A 219 4.14 -23.10 -12.25
CA GLN A 219 3.40 -23.16 -10.99
C GLN A 219 3.80 -22.03 -10.02
N ARG A 220 4.44 -20.98 -10.53
CA ARG A 220 4.79 -19.78 -9.77
C ARG A 220 4.32 -18.55 -10.52
N PRO A 221 3.98 -17.47 -9.79
CA PRO A 221 3.67 -16.21 -10.45
C PRO A 221 4.85 -15.67 -11.26
N GLY A 222 4.55 -14.90 -12.30
CA GLY A 222 5.54 -14.14 -13.07
C GLY A 222 6.14 -13.01 -12.23
N TRP A 223 5.27 -12.33 -11.47
CA TRP A 223 5.57 -11.13 -10.71
C TRP A 223 5.01 -11.17 -9.28
N VAL A 224 5.64 -10.42 -8.39
CA VAL A 224 5.14 -10.13 -7.04
C VAL A 224 5.00 -8.63 -6.92
N ALA A 225 3.81 -8.16 -6.58
CA ALA A 225 3.49 -6.76 -6.33
C ALA A 225 3.28 -6.55 -4.83
N ALA A 226 4.21 -5.86 -4.17
CA ALA A 226 4.01 -5.44 -2.78
C ALA A 226 3.24 -4.11 -2.74
N TYR A 227 2.18 -4.04 -1.92
CA TYR A 227 1.37 -2.82 -1.75
C TYR A 227 1.38 -2.30 -0.30
N GLU A 228 1.09 -1.02 -0.13
CA GLU A 228 1.03 -0.34 1.18
C GLU A 228 -0.40 -0.30 1.73
N VAL A 229 -0.54 -0.35 3.05
CA VAL A 229 -1.82 -0.15 3.75
C VAL A 229 -1.64 0.88 4.86
N SER A 230 -0.66 0.66 5.73
CA SER A 230 -0.45 1.47 6.93
C SER A 230 0.95 2.07 7.01
N ALA A 231 1.92 1.54 6.27
CA ALA A 231 3.28 2.08 6.18
C ALA A 231 3.60 2.43 4.73
N PRO A 232 4.11 3.64 4.46
CA PRO A 232 4.52 3.99 3.11
C PRO A 232 5.72 3.13 2.71
N LEU A 233 5.66 2.54 1.51
CA LEU A 233 6.80 1.85 0.91
C LEU A 233 7.58 2.78 -0.03
N ALA A 234 8.80 2.42 -0.41
CA ALA A 234 9.48 3.02 -1.56
C ALA A 234 9.02 2.29 -2.85
N PRO A 235 8.16 2.90 -3.68
CA PRO A 235 7.57 2.23 -4.83
C PRO A 235 8.57 2.21 -5.98
N ASN A 236 8.33 1.31 -6.93
CA ASN A 236 8.94 1.38 -8.26
C ASN A 236 7.90 1.48 -9.38
N LEU A 237 6.61 1.38 -9.03
CA LEU A 237 5.47 1.51 -9.93
C LEU A 237 4.37 2.33 -9.23
N LEU A 238 3.85 3.34 -9.92
CA LEU A 238 2.67 4.08 -9.53
C LEU A 238 1.54 3.82 -10.53
N VAL A 239 0.37 3.46 -10.01
CA VAL A 239 -0.85 3.25 -10.80
C VAL A 239 -1.72 4.50 -10.69
N ALA A 240 -1.96 5.19 -11.79
CA ALA A 240 -2.93 6.29 -11.83
C ALA A 240 -4.33 5.75 -11.45
N ALA A 241 -4.88 6.25 -10.36
CA ALA A 241 -5.97 5.61 -9.63
C ALA A 241 -7.31 6.34 -9.77
N ASP A 242 -7.34 7.52 -10.37
CA ASP A 242 -8.54 8.37 -10.44
C ASP A 242 -9.78 7.66 -11.00
N GLY A 243 -9.61 6.89 -12.08
CA GLY A 243 -10.70 6.13 -12.70
C GLY A 243 -11.27 4.98 -11.86
N GLY A 244 -10.55 4.52 -10.83
CA GLY A 244 -11.01 3.50 -9.88
C GLY A 244 -11.35 4.04 -8.50
N TRP A 245 -11.08 5.33 -8.25
CA TRP A 245 -11.08 5.87 -6.89
C TRP A 245 -12.46 5.88 -6.24
N GLU A 246 -13.50 6.23 -7.00
CA GLU A 246 -14.85 6.26 -6.45
C GLU A 246 -15.36 4.86 -6.11
N ALA A 247 -14.96 3.84 -6.87
CA ALA A 247 -15.25 2.45 -6.52
C ALA A 247 -14.52 2.04 -5.23
N LYS A 248 -13.24 2.41 -5.07
CA LYS A 248 -12.48 2.23 -3.83
C LYS A 248 -13.16 2.89 -2.64
N ARG A 249 -13.67 4.13 -2.78
CA ARG A 249 -14.37 4.83 -1.71
C ARG A 249 -15.66 4.12 -1.28
N ARG A 250 -16.48 3.68 -2.25
CA ARG A 250 -17.69 2.89 -1.95
C ARG A 250 -17.37 1.56 -1.28
N ALA A 251 -16.33 0.87 -1.76
CA ALA A 251 -15.85 -0.37 -1.17
C ALA A 251 -15.35 -0.14 0.28
N GLY A 252 -14.57 0.91 0.52
CA GLY A 252 -14.08 1.27 1.85
C GLY A 252 -15.22 1.57 2.82
N ALA A 253 -16.31 2.20 2.35
CA ALA A 253 -17.48 2.49 3.18
C ALA A 253 -18.22 1.23 3.68
N CYS A 254 -17.97 0.06 3.09
CA CYS A 254 -18.53 -1.21 3.57
C CYS A 254 -17.92 -1.64 4.93
N TYR A 255 -16.74 -1.13 5.29
CA TYR A 255 -16.04 -1.43 6.55
C TYR A 255 -16.28 -0.36 7.61
N ALA A 256 -17.54 0.08 7.78
CA ALA A 256 -17.89 1.19 8.67
C ALA A 256 -17.44 0.98 10.13
N ALA A 257 -17.51 -0.27 10.63
CA ALA A 257 -17.07 -0.59 11.99
C ALA A 257 -15.55 -0.43 12.16
N GLN A 258 -14.75 -0.88 11.19
CA GLN A 258 -13.30 -0.75 11.20
C GLN A 258 -12.88 0.72 11.03
N LEU A 259 -13.58 1.46 10.15
CA LEU A 259 -13.35 2.89 9.96
C LEU A 259 -13.69 3.73 11.19
N ALA A 260 -14.59 3.26 12.06
CA ALA A 260 -14.86 3.89 13.35
C ALA A 260 -13.69 3.73 14.34
N PHE A 261 -12.93 2.63 14.24
CA PHE A 261 -11.72 2.41 15.04
C PHE A 261 -10.51 3.16 14.47
N ARG A 262 -10.34 3.13 13.15
CA ARG A 262 -9.22 3.77 12.47
C ARG A 262 -9.60 4.23 11.06
N ARG A 263 -9.33 5.49 10.77
CA ARG A 263 -9.61 6.16 9.48
C ARG A 263 -8.63 5.74 8.37
N TYR A 264 -8.64 4.45 8.01
CA TYR A 264 -7.80 3.92 6.93
C TYR A 264 -8.17 4.50 5.56
N ASP A 265 -9.40 4.97 5.40
CA ASP A 265 -9.85 5.74 4.24
C ASP A 265 -9.05 7.04 4.07
N GLU A 266 -8.83 7.78 5.16
CA GLU A 266 -8.03 9.01 5.16
C GLU A 266 -6.54 8.72 4.93
N VAL A 267 -6.02 7.63 5.49
CA VAL A 267 -4.63 7.19 5.24
C VAL A 267 -4.44 6.84 3.76
N ALA A 268 -5.36 6.08 3.18
CA ALA A 268 -5.32 5.72 1.76
C ALA A 268 -5.40 6.94 0.85
N GLU A 269 -6.26 7.92 1.17
CA GLU A 269 -6.37 9.19 0.45
C GLU A 269 -5.07 10.01 0.53
N ALA A 270 -4.46 10.09 1.72
CA ALA A 270 -3.22 10.81 1.93
C ALA A 270 -2.05 10.19 1.16
N PHE A 271 -1.89 8.87 1.21
CA PHE A 271 -0.90 8.17 0.39
C PHE A 271 -1.15 8.41 -1.08
N ALA A 272 -2.39 8.26 -1.56
CA ALA A 272 -2.67 8.38 -2.98
C ALA A 272 -2.44 9.78 -3.53
N THR A 273 -2.77 10.81 -2.74
CA THR A 273 -2.49 12.21 -3.09
C THR A 273 -0.99 12.46 -3.12
N LEU A 274 -0.23 11.97 -2.14
CA LEU A 274 1.23 12.07 -2.13
C LEU A 274 1.86 11.38 -3.36
N ARG A 275 1.36 10.18 -3.73
CA ARG A 275 1.88 9.44 -4.88
C ARG A 275 1.61 10.14 -6.21
N ALA A 276 0.56 10.94 -6.30
CA ALA A 276 0.23 11.66 -7.52
C ALA A 276 1.15 12.87 -7.81
N LEU A 277 1.99 13.30 -6.84
CA LEU A 277 2.83 14.50 -6.93
C LEU A 277 3.66 14.60 -8.23
N THR A 278 4.10 13.47 -8.75
CA THR A 278 5.00 13.36 -9.92
C THR A 278 4.29 12.90 -11.19
N LEU A 279 2.96 12.85 -11.18
CA LEU A 279 2.14 12.38 -12.30
C LEU A 279 1.28 13.52 -12.86
N ASP A 280 1.53 13.88 -14.11
CA ASP A 280 0.77 14.95 -14.77
C ASP A 280 -0.70 14.58 -14.95
N GLY A 281 -1.59 15.46 -14.49
CA GLY A 281 -3.05 15.32 -14.66
C GLY A 281 -3.68 14.18 -13.84
N VAL A 282 -2.96 13.59 -12.90
CA VAL A 282 -3.45 12.55 -11.99
C VAL A 282 -3.64 13.15 -10.60
N ALA A 283 -4.80 12.96 -9.99
CA ALA A 283 -5.05 13.44 -8.63
C ALA A 283 -4.67 12.41 -7.57
N ARG A 284 -4.73 11.11 -7.93
CA ARG A 284 -4.48 10.00 -7.00
C ARG A 284 -3.75 8.87 -7.68
N ALA A 285 -2.79 8.28 -6.98
CA ALA A 285 -2.08 7.10 -7.45
C ALA A 285 -1.86 6.05 -6.35
N GLU A 286 -1.97 4.77 -6.68
CA GLU A 286 -1.61 3.68 -5.76
C GLU A 286 -0.17 3.22 -6.01
N ALA A 287 0.58 3.02 -4.94
CA ALA A 287 1.99 2.67 -4.99
C ALA A 287 2.21 1.15 -4.88
N LEU A 288 3.03 0.64 -5.79
CA LEU A 288 3.44 -0.76 -5.80
C LEU A 288 4.97 -0.88 -5.85
N HIS A 289 5.49 -1.94 -5.23
CA HIS A 289 6.83 -2.42 -5.49
C HIS A 289 6.76 -3.76 -6.24
N LEU A 290 6.87 -3.69 -7.56
CA LEU A 290 6.72 -4.80 -8.49
C LEU A 290 8.08 -5.40 -8.84
N LEU A 291 8.27 -6.69 -8.60
CA LEU A 291 9.49 -7.41 -8.98
C LEU A 291 9.16 -8.72 -9.67
N PRO A 292 10.01 -9.19 -10.63
CA PRO A 292 9.90 -10.54 -11.13
C PRO A 292 9.99 -11.53 -9.95
N ALA A 293 9.10 -12.52 -9.91
CA ALA A 293 9.05 -13.48 -8.80
C ALA A 293 10.39 -14.22 -8.60
N ARG A 294 11.12 -14.50 -9.70
CA ARG A 294 12.48 -15.05 -9.67
C ARG A 294 13.50 -14.18 -8.93
N ARG A 295 13.30 -12.86 -8.92
CA ARG A 295 14.16 -11.91 -8.18
C ARG A 295 13.77 -11.92 -6.71
N VAL A 296 12.48 -11.90 -6.39
CA VAL A 296 11.99 -12.03 -5.01
C VAL A 296 12.47 -13.32 -4.35
N ALA A 297 12.47 -14.44 -5.08
CA ALA A 297 12.98 -15.73 -4.62
C ALA A 297 14.45 -15.68 -4.15
N ARG A 298 15.29 -14.87 -4.80
CA ARG A 298 16.74 -14.78 -4.52
C ARG A 298 17.08 -13.85 -3.35
N LEU A 299 16.17 -12.96 -2.98
CA LEU A 299 16.39 -12.00 -1.90
C LEU A 299 16.19 -12.66 -0.53
N SER A 300 16.95 -12.24 0.48
CA SER A 300 16.58 -12.49 1.88
C SER A 300 15.34 -11.65 2.24
N GLY A 301 14.64 -11.99 3.32
CA GLY A 301 13.51 -11.19 3.79
C GLY A 301 13.91 -9.73 4.07
N ARG A 302 15.05 -9.53 4.75
CA ARG A 302 15.62 -8.19 4.98
C ARG A 302 16.03 -7.50 3.67
N GLY A 303 16.66 -8.23 2.74
CA GLY A 303 17.09 -7.67 1.46
C GLY A 303 15.95 -7.32 0.50
N TRP A 304 14.78 -7.96 0.67
CA TRP A 304 13.56 -7.55 -0.02
C TRP A 304 12.94 -6.32 0.64
N ALA A 305 12.79 -6.32 1.96
CA ALA A 305 12.28 -5.17 2.70
C ALA A 305 13.14 -3.90 2.49
N ALA A 306 14.47 -4.02 2.45
CA ALA A 306 15.40 -2.91 2.23
C ALA A 306 15.17 -2.17 0.90
N ARG A 307 14.61 -2.84 -0.12
CA ARG A 307 14.26 -2.21 -1.40
C ARG A 307 13.01 -1.33 -1.32
N MET A 308 12.25 -1.44 -0.24
CA MET A 308 11.01 -0.71 0.01
C MET A 308 11.16 0.32 1.14
N GLY A 309 12.40 0.64 1.56
CA GLY A 309 12.65 1.72 2.52
C GLY A 309 12.50 1.31 3.99
N THR A 310 13.10 0.20 4.42
CA THR A 310 13.19 -0.08 5.86
C THR A 310 13.95 1.02 6.58
N ALA A 311 13.34 1.63 7.59
CA ALA A 311 14.07 2.45 8.54
C ALA A 311 15.15 1.58 9.22
N PRO A 312 16.37 2.10 9.46
CA PRO A 312 17.31 1.47 10.38
C PRO A 312 16.63 1.28 11.73
N ALA A 313 16.97 0.20 12.44
CA ALA A 313 16.46 -0.01 13.79
C ALA A 313 16.75 1.23 14.64
N VAL A 314 15.73 1.81 15.28
CA VAL A 314 15.94 2.89 16.25
C VAL A 314 16.82 2.31 17.36
N PRO A 315 18.03 2.85 17.60
CA PRO A 315 18.89 2.34 18.67
C PRO A 315 18.15 2.43 20.01
N GLY A 316 18.13 1.33 20.79
CA GLY A 316 17.68 1.34 22.19
C GLY A 316 16.33 0.70 22.53
N ARG A 317 15.68 -0.03 21.61
CA ARG A 317 14.56 -0.94 21.97
C ARG A 317 14.97 -2.39 21.75
N GLY A 318 15.76 -2.90 22.70
CA GLY A 318 16.08 -4.33 22.88
C GLY A 318 15.30 -4.89 24.05
#